data_AF-A0A524K4Y7-F1
#
_entry.id   AF-A0A524K4Y7-F1
#
_cell.length_a   1.000
_cell.length_b   1.000
_cell.length_c   1.000
_cell.angle_alpha   90.00
_cell.angle_beta   90.00
_cell.angle_gamma   90.00
#
_symmetry.space_group_name_H-M   'P 1'
#
loop_
_entity.id
_entity.type
_entity.pdbx_description
1 polymer ?
#
loop_
_entity_poly.entity_id
_entity_poly.type
_entity_poly.pdbx_seq_one_letter_code
_entity_poly.pdbx_strand_id
1 'polypeptide(L)' 'MRLDEEGNECPGTLGEYLDLVSAIAPNSAAVEMLENKIAVNPKGRDDLVLAADSQMRLLLYPLMAKPRS' A
#
# COMPACT_ATOMS: atom_id res chain seq x y z
N MET A 1 4.92 6.29 -9.02
CA MET A 1 5.48 7.19 -7.98
C MET A 1 4.83 8.56 -8.14
N ARG A 2 4.44 9.19 -7.04
CA ARG A 2 3.91 10.57 -6.98
C ARG A 2 4.62 11.35 -5.87
N LEU A 3 4.33 12.64 -5.74
CA LEU A 3 4.78 13.41 -4.58
C LEU A 3 3.76 13.32 -3.44
N ASP A 4 4.26 13.18 -2.22
CA ASP A 4 3.47 13.29 -1.00
C ASP A 4 3.26 14.77 -0.59
N GLU A 5 2.62 14.95 0.56
CA GLU A 5 2.31 16.25 1.15
C GLU A 5 3.55 17.11 1.49
N GLU A 6 4.72 16.48 1.61
CA GLU A 6 5.99 17.12 1.95
C GLU A 6 6.90 17.28 0.72
N GLY A 7 6.46 16.81 -0.46
CA GLY A 7 7.22 16.85 -1.70
C GLY A 7 8.22 15.70 -1.86
N ASN A 8 8.12 14.64 -1.04
CA ASN A 8 8.93 13.44 -1.19
C ASN A 8 8.26 12.46 -2.16
N GLU A 9 9.06 11.59 -2.78
CA GLU A 9 8.54 10.52 -3.61
C GLU A 9 7.83 9.46 -2.77
N CYS A 10 6.59 9.13 -3.13
CA CYS A 10 5.78 8.10 -2.49
C CYS A 10 5.04 7.24 -3.53
N PRO A 11 4.55 6.06 -3.11
CA PRO A 11 3.74 5.21 -3.97
C PRO A 11 2.46 5.93 -4.45
N GLY A 12 2.16 5.80 -5.74
CA GLY A 12 0.99 6.39 -6.40
C GLY A 12 -0.09 5.37 -6.77
N THR A 13 0.23 4.07 -6.76
CA THR A 13 -0.72 2.99 -7.10
C THR A 13 -0.79 1.92 -6.02
N LEU A 14 -1.84 1.10 -6.07
CA LEU A 14 -1.96 -0.07 -5.19
C LEU A 14 -0.78 -1.03 -5.35
N GLY A 15 -0.30 -1.23 -6.59
CA GLY A 15 0.86 -2.07 -6.87
C GLY A 15 2.14 -1.55 -6.24
N GLU A 16 2.38 -0.23 -6.32
CA GLU A 16 3.58 0.38 -5.71
C GLU A 16 3.55 0.30 -4.18
N TYR A 17 2.38 0.49 -3.55
CA TYR A 17 2.25 0.26 -2.10
C TYR A 17 2.46 -1.21 -1.75
N LEU A 18 1.95 -2.15 -2.55
CA LEU A 18 2.17 -3.58 -2.33
C LEU A 18 3.65 -3.94 -2.42
N ASP A 19 4.37 -3.43 -3.42
CA ASP A 19 5.79 -3.70 -3.61
C ASP A 19 6.62 -3.14 -2.44
N LEU A 20 6.32 -1.91 -2.01
CA LEU A 20 6.96 -1.28 -0.85
C LEU A 20 6.74 -2.11 0.43
N VAL A 21 5.49 -2.46 0.72
CA VAL A 21 5.14 -3.20 1.94
C VAL A 21 5.71 -4.61 1.89
N SER A 22 5.70 -5.27 0.74
CA SER A 22 6.27 -6.62 0.57
C SER A 22 7.79 -6.64 0.77
N ALA A 23 8.48 -5.56 0.40
CA ALA A 23 9.92 -5.43 0.63
C ALA A 23 10.27 -5.28 2.12
N ILE A 24 9.41 -4.62 2.90
CA ILE A 24 9.67 -4.32 4.33
C ILE A 24 9.10 -5.41 5.25
N ALA A 25 7.87 -5.85 5.00
CA ALA A 25 7.10 -6.74 5.86
C ALA A 25 6.30 -7.77 5.03
N PRO A 26 6.97 -8.71 4.32
CA PRO A 26 6.36 -9.61 3.34
C PRO A 26 5.27 -10.53 3.91
N ASN A 27 5.38 -10.89 5.19
CA ASN A 27 4.45 -11.82 5.86
C ASN A 27 3.39 -11.09 6.70
N SER A 28 3.10 -9.83 6.38
CA SER A 28 2.18 -9.00 7.18
C SER A 28 0.77 -8.93 6.62
N ALA A 29 -0.18 -8.65 7.51
CA ALA A 29 -1.59 -8.44 7.16
C ALA A 29 -1.77 -7.26 6.18
N ALA A 30 -0.82 -6.31 6.14
CA ALA A 30 -0.84 -5.22 5.16
C ALA A 30 -0.68 -5.72 3.72
N VAL A 31 0.21 -6.68 3.48
CA VAL A 31 0.39 -7.29 2.15
C VAL A 31 -0.89 -8.03 1.74
N GLU A 32 -1.50 -8.79 2.66
CA GLU A 32 -2.74 -9.53 2.40
C GLU A 32 -3.91 -8.58 2.07
N MET A 33 -4.06 -7.50 2.84
CA MET A 33 -5.05 -6.47 2.55
C MET A 33 -4.88 -5.88 1.14
N LEU A 34 -3.65 -5.55 0.75
CA LEU A 34 -3.35 -4.96 -0.56
C LEU A 34 -3.59 -5.95 -1.71
N GLU A 35 -3.16 -7.20 -1.57
CA GLU A 35 -3.46 -8.27 -2.54
C GLU A 35 -4.96 -8.49 -2.71
N ASN A 36 -5.70 -8.57 -1.61
CA ASN A 36 -7.16 -8.71 -1.64
C ASN A 36 -7.83 -7.51 -2.32
N LYS A 37 -7.37 -6.29 -2.01
CA LYS A 37 -7.87 -5.07 -2.63
C LYS A 37 -7.59 -5.04 -4.13
N ILE A 38 -6.40 -5.45 -4.56
CA ILE A 38 -6.01 -5.55 -5.97
C ILE A 38 -6.86 -6.58 -6.70
N ALA A 39 -7.07 -7.77 -6.11
CA ALA A 39 -7.81 -8.86 -6.73
C ALA A 39 -9.26 -8.50 -7.07
N VAL A 40 -9.91 -7.65 -6.26
CA VAL A 40 -11.30 -7.21 -6.48
C VAL A 40 -11.41 -5.87 -7.23
N ASN A 41 -10.28 -5.23 -7.56
CA ASN A 41 -10.26 -3.95 -8.26
C ASN A 41 -10.16 -4.17 -9.78
N PRO A 42 -11.07 -3.61 -10.61
CA PRO A 42 -10.99 -3.73 -12.06
C PRO A 42 -9.68 -3.21 -12.69
N LYS A 43 -9.03 -2.21 -12.06
CA LYS A 43 -7.74 -1.69 -12.49
C LYS A 43 -6.55 -2.42 -11.85
N GLY A 44 -6.81 -3.33 -10.91
CA GLY A 44 -5.81 -4.14 -10.25
C GLY A 44 -4.68 -3.32 -9.61
N ARG A 45 -3.44 -3.68 -9.95
CA ARG A 45 -2.22 -3.04 -9.44
C ARG A 45 -2.08 -1.58 -9.88
N ASP A 46 -2.65 -1.22 -11.02
CA ASP A 46 -2.52 0.12 -11.62
C ASP A 46 -3.56 1.11 -11.08
N ASP A 47 -4.41 0.70 -10.14
CA ASP A 47 -5.35 1.64 -9.54
C ASP A 47 -4.62 2.72 -8.74
N LEU A 48 -4.99 3.97 -9.02
CA LEU A 48 -4.39 5.15 -8.42
C LEU A 48 -4.88 5.30 -6.98
N VAL A 49 -3.94 5.50 -6.07
CA VAL A 49 -4.26 5.85 -4.69
C VAL A 49 -4.44 7.38 -4.61
N LEU A 50 -5.69 7.79 -4.42
CA LEU A 50 -6.05 9.21 -4.28
C LEU A 50 -5.87 9.75 -2.86
N ALA A 51 -5.75 8.86 -1.87
CA ALA A 51 -5.50 9.23 -0.49
C ALA A 51 -4.07 9.77 -0.33
N ALA A 52 -3.89 10.68 0.63
CA ALA A 52 -2.58 11.26 0.94
C ALA A 52 -1.63 10.18 1.52
N ASP A 53 -0.30 10.33 1.38
CA ASP A 53 0.62 9.26 1.78
C ASP A 53 0.58 9.04 3.31
N SER A 54 0.43 10.13 4.07
CA SER A 54 0.23 10.07 5.52
C SER A 54 -0.95 9.16 5.91
N GLN A 55 -2.07 9.23 5.18
CA GLN A 55 -3.25 8.43 5.43
C GLN A 55 -3.00 6.95 5.11
N MET A 56 -2.28 6.67 4.02
CA MET A 56 -1.89 5.31 3.66
C MET A 56 -0.97 4.69 4.71
N ARG A 57 0.01 5.44 5.22
CA ARG A 57 0.89 4.97 6.30
C ARG A 57 0.13 4.69 7.59
N LEU A 58 -0.80 5.56 7.98
CA LEU A 58 -1.65 5.35 9.16
C LEU A 58 -2.45 4.05 9.09
N LEU A 59 -2.87 3.65 7.88
CA LEU A 59 -3.57 2.39 7.64
C LEU A 59 -2.62 1.18 7.61
N LEU A 60 -1.52 1.30 6.85
CA LEU A 60 -0.64 0.17 6.55
C LEU A 60 0.29 -0.17 7.72
N TYR A 61 0.85 0.81 8.43
CA TYR A 61 1.87 0.57 9.46
C TYR A 61 1.38 -0.34 10.61
N PRO A 62 0.17 -0.14 11.17
CA PRO A 62 -0.34 -1.07 12.20
C PRO A 62 -0.55 -2.49 11.67
N LEU A 63 -0.86 -2.64 10.38
CA LEU A 63 -1.07 -3.93 9.73
C LEU A 63 0.26 -4.62 9.38
N MET A 64 1.32 -3.85 9.13
CA MET A 64 2.67 -4.38 8.88
C MET A 64 3.25 -5.10 10.12
N ALA A 65 2.83 -4.70 11.31
CA ALA A 65 3.22 -5.34 12.56
C ALA A 65 2.44 -6.64 12.87
N LYS A 66 1.36 -6.92 12.13
CA LYS A 66 0.52 -8.11 12.34
C LYS A 66 0.87 -9.17 11.29
N PRO A 67 0.97 -10.45 11.68
CA PRO A 67 1.10 -11.53 10.70
C PRO A 67 -0.17 -11.62 9.83
N ARG A 68 -0.01 -12.13 8.61
CA ARG A 68 -1.13 -12.57 7.76
C ARG A 68 -1.99 -13.59 8.50
N SER A 69 -3.30 -13.57 8.25
CA SER A 69 -4.28 -14.47 8.90
C SER A 69 -4.46 -15.78 8.15
#